data_AF-A0A351BMA5-F1
#
_entry.id   AF-A0A351BMA5-F1
#
_cell.length_a   1.000
_cell.length_b   1.000
_cell.length_c   1.000
_cell.angle_alpha   90.00
_cell.angle_beta   90.00
_cell.angle_gamma   90.00
#
_symmetry.space_group_name_H-M   'P 1'
#
loop_
_entity.id
_entity.type
_entity.pdbx_description
1 polymer ?
#
loop_
_entity_poly.entity_id
_entity_poly.type
_entity_poly.pdbx_seq_one_letter_code
_entity_poly.pdbx_strand_id
1 'polypeptide(L)' 'MNLRIQAHDFRLTDGLRQHVETRLACALNHGQEVVTGVVVRLSDVNGPRGGADKSCSIEVRLKGVPALIVEDT' A
#
# COMPACT_ATOMS: atom_id res chain seq x y z
N MET A 1 8.31 9.85 -6.90
CA MET A 1 7.79 8.67 -6.17
C MET A 1 6.94 7.82 -7.12
N ASN A 2 7.32 6.56 -7.35
CA ASN A 2 6.49 5.62 -8.12
C ASN A 2 5.56 4.85 -7.18
N LEU A 3 4.24 4.99 -7.32
CA LEU A 3 3.25 4.26 -6.54
C LEU A 3 2.65 3.12 -7.36
N ARG A 4 2.68 1.90 -6.84
CA ARG A 4 2.00 0.73 -7.41
C ARG A 4 1.05 0.15 -6.37
N ILE A 5 -0.22 0.01 -6.73
CA ILE A 5 -1.25 -0.58 -5.86
C ILE A 5 -1.70 -1.89 -6.49
N GLN A 6 -1.72 -2.96 -5.70
CA GLN A 6 -2.14 -4.29 -6.09
C GLN A 6 -3.24 -4.74 -5.13
N ALA A 7 -4.35 -5.23 -5.70
CA ALA A 7 -5.42 -5.86 -4.95
C ALA A 7 -5.49 -7.33 -5.35
N HIS A 8 -5.56 -8.20 -4.36
CA HIS A 8 -5.75 -9.63 -4.49
C HIS A 8 -7.12 -10.00 -3.91
N ASP A 9 -7.83 -10.91 -4.58
CA ASP A 9 -9.15 -11.42 -4.18
C ASP A 9 -10.31 -10.41 -4.20
N PHE A 10 -10.04 -9.13 -4.48
CA PHE A 10 -11.05 -8.13 -4.76
C PHE A 10 -10.58 -7.09 -5.79
N ARG A 11 -11.54 -6.31 -6.31
CA ARG A 11 -11.24 -5.26 -7.30
C ARG A 11 -10.68 -4.02 -6.64
N LEU A 12 -9.56 -3.51 -7.18
CA LEU A 12 -9.08 -2.17 -6.85
C LEU A 12 -10.03 -1.13 -7.46
N THR A 13 -10.94 -0.59 -6.65
CA THR A 13 -11.85 0.48 -7.05
C THR A 13 -11.14 1.83 -7.05
N ASP A 14 -11.70 2.81 -7.77
CA ASP A 14 -11.14 4.18 -7.79
C ASP A 14 -11.18 4.82 -6.40
N GLY A 15 -12.25 4.57 -5.62
CA GLY A 15 -12.35 5.05 -4.24
C GLY A 15 -11.25 4.48 -3.33
N LEU A 16 -10.93 3.19 -3.49
CA LEU A 16 -9.85 2.57 -2.71
C LEU A 16 -8.48 3.08 -3.14
N ARG A 17 -8.27 3.26 -4.45
CA ARG A 17 -7.06 3.89 -4.99
C ARG A 17 -6.85 5.27 -4.39
N GLN A 18 -7.88 6.13 -4.45
CA GLN A 18 -7.84 7.49 -3.92
C GLN A 18 -7.56 7.49 -2.41
N HIS A 19 -8.15 6.55 -1.67
CA HIS A 19 -7.91 6.41 -0.24
C HIS A 19 -6.43 6.10 0.05
N VAL A 20 -5.85 5.12 -0.64
CA VAL A 20 -4.43 4.75 -0.48
C VAL A 20 -3.51 5.93 -0.83
N GLU A 21 -3.75 6.59 -1.97
CA GLU A 21 -2.97 7.74 -2.41
C GLU A 21 -2.98 8.87 -1.38
N THR A 22 -4.17 9.22 -0.86
CA THR A 22 -4.33 10.29 0.14
C THR A 22 -3.60 9.95 1.45
N ARG A 23 -3.73 8.70 1.92
CA ARG A 23 -3.08 8.25 3.17
C ARG A 23 -1.56 8.25 3.04
N LEU A 24 -1.03 7.76 1.92
CA LEU A 24 0.41 7.76 1.66
C LEU A 24 0.97 9.18 1.49
N ALA A 25 0.26 10.07 0.79
CA ALA A 25 0.69 11.46 0.64
C ALA A 25 0.84 12.16 2.00
N CYS A 26 -0.11 11.96 2.91
CA CYS A 26 -0.04 12.48 4.28
C CYS A 26 1.12 11.86 5.07
N ALA A 27 1.27 10.53 5.03
CA ALA A 27 2.27 9.82 5.83
C ALA A 27 3.71 10.06 5.35
N LEU A 28 3.93 10.15 4.03
CA LEU A 28 5.25 10.28 3.41
C LEU A 28 5.62 11.72 3.07
N ASN A 29 4.83 12.70 3.52
CA ASN A 29 5.05 14.12 3.20
C ASN A 29 6.48 14.59 3.53
N HIS A 30 7.04 14.12 4.64
CA HIS A 30 8.39 14.49 5.09
C HIS A 30 9.52 13.73 4.37
N GLY A 31 9.20 12.68 3.61
CA GLY A 31 10.18 11.76 3.02
C GLY A 31 10.25 11.78 1.49
N GLN A 32 9.59 12.73 0.82
CA GLN A 32 9.41 12.68 -0.64
C GLN A 32 10.74 12.69 -1.44
N GLU A 33 11.79 13.31 -0.92
CA GLU A 33 13.10 13.38 -1.59
C GLU A 33 13.89 12.05 -1.52
N VAL A 34 13.63 11.23 -0.50
CA VAL A 34 14.33 9.97 -0.26
C VAL A 34 13.54 8.75 -0.74
N VAL A 35 12.21 8.86 -0.83
CA VAL A 35 11.33 7.78 -1.28
C VAL A 35 11.39 7.64 -2.81
N THR A 36 11.92 6.51 -3.27
CA THR A 36 12.04 6.18 -4.70
C THR A 36 10.82 5.43 -5.22
N GLY A 37 10.15 4.64 -4.37
CA GLY A 37 8.95 3.91 -4.74
C GLY A 37 8.17 3.37 -3.55
N VAL A 38 6.88 3.14 -3.78
CA VAL A 38 5.96 2.54 -2.81
C VAL A 38 5.14 1.47 -3.52
N VAL A 39 5.09 0.28 -2.93
CA VAL A 39 4.21 -0.81 -3.38
C VAL A 39 3.22 -1.11 -2.26
N VAL A 40 1.93 -1.00 -2.56
CA VAL A 40 0.85 -1.37 -1.64
C VAL A 40 0.20 -2.64 -2.16
N ARG A 41 0.12 -3.65 -1.31
CA ARG A 41 -0.57 -4.91 -1.57
C ARG A 41 -1.71 -5.04 -0.60
N LEU A 42 -2.91 -5.19 -1.14
CA LEU A 42 -4.13 -5.39 -0.37
C LEU A 42 -4.69 -6.77 -0.71
N SER A 43 -5.09 -7.52 0.31
CA SER A 43 -5.65 -8.88 0.16
C SER A 43 -6.78 -9.10 1.15
N ASP A 44 -7.74 -9.96 0.78
CA ASP A 44 -8.74 -10.47 1.70
C ASP A 44 -8.27 -11.83 2.22
N VAL A 45 -8.03 -11.94 3.53
CA VAL A 45 -7.48 -13.17 4.14
C VAL A 45 -8.49 -14.32 4.11
N ASN A 46 -9.79 -14.02 4.08
CA ASN A 46 -10.87 -15.02 4.09
C ASN A 46 -11.41 -15.40 2.71
N GLY A 47 -10.81 -14.89 1.63
CA GLY A 47 -11.28 -15.13 0.27
C GLY A 47 -12.68 -14.55 0.01
N PRO A 48 -13.37 -14.95 -1.08
CA PRO A 48 -14.52 -14.23 -1.65
C PRO A 48 -15.78 -14.21 -0.78
N ARG A 49 -15.74 -14.80 0.42
CA ARG A 49 -16.86 -14.82 1.36
C ARG A 49 -17.00 -13.51 2.15
N GLY A 50 -16.04 -12.59 2.03
CA GLY A 50 -16.15 -11.22 2.50
C GLY A 50 -16.12 -11.13 4.02
N GLY A 51 -14.92 -11.29 4.60
CA GLY A 51 -14.67 -11.10 6.03
C GLY A 51 -14.17 -9.68 6.36
N ALA A 52 -14.10 -9.38 7.66
CA ALA A 52 -13.42 -8.18 8.14
C ALA A 52 -11.89 -8.26 7.93
N ASP A 53 -11.36 -9.47 7.78
CA ASP A 53 -9.92 -9.76 7.76
C ASP A 53 -9.29 -9.39 6.42
N LYS A 54 -8.69 -8.20 6.35
CA LYS A 54 -8.04 -7.66 5.14
C LYS A 54 -6.60 -7.35 5.48
N SER A 55 -5.68 -7.99 4.79
CA SER A 55 -4.28 -7.63 4.94
C SER A 55 -3.86 -6.49 4.03
N CYS A 56 -2.99 -5.63 4.57
CA CYS A 56 -2.34 -4.55 3.88
C CYS A 56 -0.84 -4.64 4.12
N SER A 57 -0.06 -4.78 3.05
CA SER A 57 1.41 -4.74 3.09
C SER A 57 1.89 -3.54 2.29
N ILE A 58 2.75 -2.73 2.90
CA ILE A 58 3.33 -1.53 2.31
C ILE A 58 4.85 -1.68 2.29
N GLU A 59 5.41 -1.77 1.09
CA GLU A 59 6.85 -1.72 0.83
C GLU A 59 7.24 -0.31 0.42
N VAL A 60 8.13 0.33 1.18
CA VAL A 60 8.71 1.64 0.90
C VAL A 60 10.17 1.46 0.51
N ARG A 61 10.52 1.91 -0.70
CA ARG A 61 11.89 1.92 -1.21
C ARG A 61 12.51 3.29 -1.02
N LEU A 62 13.64 3.32 -0.35
CA LEU A 62 14.37 4.54 -0.03
C LEU A 62 15.71 4.56 -0.77
N LYS A 63 16.23 5.76 -1.05
CA LYS A 63 17.51 5.92 -1.73
C LYS A 63 18.66 5.43 -0.84
N GLY A 64 19.44 4.48 -1.34
CA GLY A 64 20.69 4.04 -0.71
C GLY A 64 20.52 3.16 0.53
N VAL A 65 19.31 2.71 0.85
CA VAL A 65 19.05 1.78 1.97
C VAL A 65 18.08 0.67 1.55
N PRO A 66 18.03 -0.47 2.27
CA PRO A 66 17.08 -1.54 2.00
C PRO A 66 15.63 -1.07 2.08
N ALA A 67 14.74 -1.80 1.41
CA ALA A 67 13.30 -1.53 1.48
C ALA A 67 12.76 -1.79 2.88
N LEU A 68 11.82 -0.95 3.32
CA LEU A 68 11.05 -1.13 4.54
C LEU A 68 9.70 -1.76 4.19
N ILE A 69 9.31 -2.82 4.89
CA ILE A 69 8.02 -3.48 4.71
C ILE A 69 7.25 -3.42 6.04
N VAL A 70 6.00 -2.99 5.98
CA VAL A 70 5.06 -3.01 7.10
C VAL A 70 3.81 -3.76 6.67
N GLU A 71 3.34 -4.68 7.51
CA GLU A 71 2.17 -5.51 7.25
C GLU A 71 1.18 -5.42 8.40
N ASP A 72 -0.11 -5.36 8.09
CA ASP A 72 -1.22 -5.34 9.04
C ASP A 72 -2.41 -6.17 8.50
N THR A 73 -3.31 -6.65 9.37
CA THR A 73 -4.38 -7.64 9.05
C THR A 73 -5.75 -7.25 9.58
#